data_AF-A0AA37T9P1-F1
#
_entry.id   AF-A0AA37T9P1-F1
#
_cell.length_a   1.000
_cell.length_b   1.000
_cell.length_c   1.000
_cell.angle_alpha   90.00
_cell.angle_beta   90.00
_cell.angle_gamma   90.00
#
_symmetry.space_group_name_H-M   'P 1'
#
loop_
_entity.id
_entity.type
_entity.pdbx_description
1 polymer ?
#
loop_
_entity_poly.entity_id
_entity_poly.type
_entity_poly.pdbx_seq_one_letter_code
_entity_poly.pdbx_strand_id
1 'polypeptide(L)'
;MLRLLIADGNDRAARDRHVAATGRTSAESYAAVVQDLAPESACRHINPADADATVPAGLSDFDGLIFTGSTLKVSEGTPAVTRQLALMRAAFEAGLAVFGSCWGVQVAATVAGGHAAANPRGPEYGFARAITPTEEGRTHPLLAGRPATWDAPAIHSDAVLEPPPGARVLAGNRMLGIQAIEIRQGSGWFWGTQYHPELDLDELAAMLRLCDTGIVEAGLAESPQAVAAYADEIAALQGSDHEAARRLAWRHGIGPEVLEADLRRREIGNFLNRLSTGEA
;
A
#
# COMPACT_ATOMS: atom_id res chain seq x y z
N MET A 1 22.55 3.51 -8.92
CA MET A 1 21.21 3.83 -9.45
C MET A 1 20.36 2.58 -9.30
N LEU A 2 19.30 2.67 -8.51
CA LEU A 2 18.33 1.58 -8.35
C LEU A 2 17.48 1.45 -9.61
N ARG A 3 17.22 0.23 -10.06
CA ARG A 3 16.33 -0.11 -11.16
C ARG A 3 15.14 -0.86 -10.59
N LEU A 4 13.98 -0.21 -10.55
CA LEU A 4 12.79 -0.75 -9.92
C LEU A 4 11.71 -1.05 -10.95
N LEU A 5 11.03 -2.19 -10.77
CA LEU A 5 9.75 -2.45 -11.41
C LEU A 5 8.63 -1.96 -10.52
N ILE A 6 7.64 -1.30 -11.10
CA ILE A 6 6.41 -0.92 -10.40
C ILE A 6 5.24 -1.59 -11.13
N ALA A 7 4.62 -2.55 -10.44
CA ALA A 7 3.48 -3.32 -10.90
C ALA A 7 2.18 -2.65 -10.45
N ASP A 8 1.43 -2.08 -11.40
CA ASP A 8 0.08 -1.62 -11.12
C ASP A 8 -0.83 -2.82 -10.85
N GLY A 9 -1.42 -2.83 -9.67
CA GLY A 9 -2.29 -3.91 -9.21
C GLY A 9 -3.65 -3.93 -9.91
N ASN A 10 -4.05 -2.82 -10.54
CA ASN A 10 -5.36 -2.68 -11.16
C ASN A 10 -5.39 -3.26 -12.58
N ASP A 11 -6.53 -3.81 -12.96
CA ASP A 11 -6.82 -4.05 -14.37
C ASP A 11 -7.03 -2.72 -15.13
N ARG A 12 -7.06 -2.79 -16.46
CA ARG A 12 -7.27 -1.63 -17.33
C ARG A 12 -8.47 -0.76 -16.93
N ALA A 13 -9.62 -1.37 -16.64
CA ALA A 13 -10.84 -0.62 -16.34
C ALA A 13 -10.76 0.09 -14.98
N ALA A 14 -10.23 -0.59 -13.96
CA ALA A 14 -10.01 0.01 -12.64
C ALA A 14 -8.96 1.12 -12.70
N ARG A 15 -7.90 0.94 -13.47
CA ARG A 15 -6.87 1.96 -13.70
C ARG A 15 -7.42 3.18 -14.44
N ASP A 16 -8.24 3.01 -15.46
CA ASP A 16 -8.88 4.13 -16.17
C ASP A 16 -9.78 4.96 -15.23
N ARG A 17 -10.52 4.29 -14.33
CA ARG A 17 -11.31 4.98 -13.28
C ARG A 17 -10.43 5.71 -12.28
N HIS A 18 -9.31 5.10 -11.88
CA HIS A 18 -8.36 5.73 -10.96
C HIS A 18 -7.75 6.99 -11.61
N VAL A 19 -7.28 6.90 -12.85
CA VAL A 19 -6.76 8.06 -13.62
C VAL A 19 -7.80 9.16 -13.74
N ALA A 20 -9.07 8.81 -14.02
CA ALA A 20 -10.14 9.81 -14.10
C ALA A 20 -10.38 10.56 -12.77
N ALA A 21 -10.07 9.94 -11.63
CA ALA A 21 -10.26 10.53 -10.30
C ALA A 21 -9.01 11.25 -9.77
N THR A 22 -7.81 10.74 -10.06
CA THR A 22 -6.55 11.21 -9.45
C THR A 22 -5.61 11.90 -10.45
N GLY A 23 -5.87 11.78 -11.75
CA GLY A 23 -5.05 12.32 -12.83
C GLY A 23 -3.85 11.45 -13.22
N ARG A 24 -3.61 10.32 -12.54
CA ARG A 24 -2.49 9.41 -12.79
C ARG A 24 -2.84 7.98 -12.39
N THR A 25 -2.06 7.01 -12.83
CA THR A 25 -2.16 5.61 -12.42
C THR A 25 -1.55 5.41 -11.03
N SER A 26 -1.90 4.33 -10.33
CA SER A 26 -1.31 4.02 -9.02
C SER A 26 0.20 3.75 -9.15
N ALA A 27 0.64 3.17 -10.26
CA ALA A 27 2.06 2.99 -10.54
C ALA A 27 2.80 4.33 -10.72
N GLU A 28 2.20 5.31 -11.39
CA GLU A 28 2.77 6.66 -11.52
C GLU A 28 2.83 7.40 -10.17
N SER A 29 1.80 7.27 -9.33
CA SER A 29 1.84 7.82 -7.96
C SER A 29 3.00 7.23 -7.15
N TYR A 30 3.17 5.90 -7.18
CA TYR A 30 4.29 5.24 -6.52
C TYR A 30 5.65 5.67 -7.09
N ALA A 31 5.77 5.79 -8.41
CA ALA A 31 7.00 6.20 -9.06
C ALA A 31 7.42 7.61 -8.64
N ALA A 32 6.46 8.53 -8.50
CA ALA A 32 6.73 9.86 -7.99
C ALA A 32 7.27 9.82 -6.55
N VAL A 33 6.67 9.00 -5.68
CA VAL A 33 7.16 8.82 -4.29
C VAL A 33 8.58 8.24 -4.28
N VAL A 34 8.86 7.24 -5.12
CA VAL A 34 10.20 6.67 -5.25
C VAL A 34 11.20 7.69 -5.75
N GLN A 35 10.84 8.52 -6.73
CA GLN A 35 11.70 9.57 -7.27
C GLN A 35 11.97 10.68 -6.25
N ASP A 36 10.99 11.04 -5.42
CA ASP A 36 11.17 11.98 -4.31
C ASP A 36 12.19 11.46 -3.29
N LEU A 37 12.12 10.17 -2.94
CA LEU A 37 12.96 9.53 -1.92
C LEU A 37 14.34 9.08 -2.44
N ALA A 38 14.41 8.70 -3.71
CA ALA A 38 15.60 8.22 -4.39
C ALA A 38 15.67 8.79 -5.83
N PRO A 39 16.09 10.06 -5.99
CA PRO A 39 16.07 10.76 -7.28
C PRO A 39 16.88 10.10 -8.39
N GLU A 40 17.93 9.35 -8.02
CA GLU A 40 18.81 8.62 -8.92
C GLU A 40 18.27 7.22 -9.29
N SER A 41 17.00 6.93 -9.03
CA SER A 41 16.37 5.65 -9.36
C SER A 41 15.72 5.68 -10.76
N ALA A 42 15.68 4.52 -11.41
CA ALA A 42 14.97 4.30 -12.66
C ALA A 42 13.78 3.39 -12.41
N CYS A 43 12.57 3.91 -12.66
CA CYS A 43 11.32 3.16 -12.49
C CYS A 43 10.78 2.70 -13.85
N ARG A 44 10.42 1.42 -13.96
CA ARG A 44 9.69 0.87 -15.11
C ARG A 44 8.33 0.34 -14.67
N HIS A 45 7.28 0.86 -15.29
CA HIS A 45 5.91 0.44 -14.98
C HIS A 45 5.52 -0.81 -15.78
N ILE A 46 4.78 -1.71 -15.14
CA ILE A 46 4.16 -2.88 -15.77
C ILE A 46 2.72 -3.03 -15.26
N ASN A 47 1.85 -3.60 -16.10
CA ASN A 47 0.43 -3.78 -15.78
C ASN A 47 0.07 -5.27 -15.76
N PRO A 48 0.57 -6.04 -14.78
CA PRO A 48 0.48 -7.51 -14.80
C PRO A 48 -0.96 -8.04 -14.77
N ALA A 49 -1.94 -7.22 -14.39
CA ALA A 49 -3.35 -7.55 -14.50
C ALA A 49 -3.82 -7.70 -15.95
N ASP A 50 -3.18 -7.06 -16.94
CA ASP A 50 -3.59 -7.09 -18.35
C ASP A 50 -3.09 -8.38 -19.05
N ALA A 51 -3.88 -8.90 -20.00
CA ALA A 51 -3.51 -10.12 -20.73
C ALA A 51 -2.37 -9.88 -21.75
N ASP A 52 -2.26 -8.66 -22.27
CA ASP A 52 -1.26 -8.19 -23.23
C ASP A 52 -0.05 -7.52 -22.54
N ALA A 53 0.05 -7.62 -21.22
CA ALA A 53 1.12 -7.02 -20.44
C ALA A 53 2.49 -7.59 -20.82
N THR A 54 3.44 -6.70 -21.10
CA THR A 54 4.84 -7.09 -21.29
C THR A 54 5.58 -7.04 -19.95
N VAL A 55 5.68 -8.18 -19.29
CA VAL A 55 6.54 -8.36 -18.10
C VAL A 55 7.96 -8.72 -18.57
N PRO A 56 9.02 -8.07 -18.07
CA PRO A 56 10.39 -8.42 -18.40
C PRO A 56 10.70 -9.88 -18.08
N ALA A 57 11.35 -10.58 -19.01
CA ALA A 57 11.77 -11.98 -18.79
C ALA A 57 12.86 -12.09 -17.71
N GLY A 58 13.75 -11.10 -17.60
CA GLY A 58 14.80 -11.02 -16.59
C GLY A 58 14.39 -10.16 -15.40
N LEU A 59 13.70 -10.73 -14.41
CA LEU A 59 13.43 -10.02 -13.15
C LEU A 59 14.72 -9.70 -12.37
N SER A 60 15.78 -10.47 -12.59
CA SER A 60 17.12 -10.25 -12.04
C SER A 60 17.81 -8.98 -12.57
N ASP A 61 17.28 -8.35 -13.61
CA ASP A 61 17.82 -7.09 -14.16
C ASP A 61 17.35 -5.85 -13.36
N PHE A 62 16.63 -6.07 -12.27
CA PHE A 62 16.06 -5.06 -11.39
C PHE A 62 16.50 -5.31 -9.96
N ASP A 63 16.69 -4.23 -9.20
CA ASP A 63 17.08 -4.29 -7.80
C ASP A 63 15.88 -4.58 -6.89
N GLY A 64 14.67 -4.29 -7.36
CA GLY A 64 13.43 -4.58 -6.63
C GLY A 64 12.16 -4.44 -7.47
N LEU A 65 11.08 -4.97 -6.91
CA LEU A 65 9.72 -4.88 -7.44
C LEU A 65 8.80 -4.22 -6.41
N ILE A 66 7.93 -3.32 -6.85
CA ILE A 66 6.92 -2.67 -6.03
C ILE A 66 5.55 -3.04 -6.57
N PHE A 67 4.66 -3.53 -5.70
CA PHE A 67 3.24 -3.71 -6.00
C PHE A 67 2.42 -2.56 -5.43
N THR A 68 1.58 -1.95 -6.26
CA THR A 68 0.61 -0.96 -5.79
C THR A 68 -0.60 -1.63 -5.11
N GLY A 69 -1.50 -0.82 -4.57
CA GLY A 69 -2.87 -1.23 -4.26
C GLY A 69 -3.66 -1.68 -5.50
N SER A 70 -4.83 -2.28 -5.28
CA SER A 70 -5.74 -2.72 -6.33
C SER A 70 -7.18 -2.76 -5.83
N THR A 71 -8.15 -2.63 -6.74
CA THR A 71 -9.56 -2.94 -6.46
C THR A 71 -9.88 -4.44 -6.59
N LEU A 72 -8.93 -5.27 -7.04
CA LEU A 72 -9.11 -6.71 -7.21
C LEU A 72 -9.15 -7.43 -5.85
N LYS A 73 -9.76 -8.62 -5.85
CA LYS A 73 -9.81 -9.51 -4.68
C LYS A 73 -9.18 -10.85 -5.00
N VAL A 74 -8.30 -11.32 -4.12
CA VAL A 74 -7.62 -12.62 -4.30
C VAL A 74 -8.62 -13.76 -4.44
N SER A 75 -9.72 -13.70 -3.67
CA SER A 75 -10.79 -14.70 -3.63
C SER A 75 -11.53 -14.89 -4.97
N GLU A 76 -11.51 -13.90 -5.87
CA GLU A 76 -12.19 -13.99 -7.16
C GLU A 76 -11.43 -14.86 -8.17
N GLY A 77 -10.12 -15.08 -7.98
CA GLY A 77 -9.33 -15.99 -8.81
C GLY A 77 -9.34 -15.69 -10.31
N THR A 78 -9.64 -14.44 -10.70
CA THR A 78 -9.75 -14.05 -12.11
C THR A 78 -8.39 -14.18 -12.84
N PRO A 79 -8.37 -14.18 -14.19
CA PRO A 79 -7.11 -14.15 -14.92
C PRO A 79 -6.19 -12.98 -14.54
N ALA A 80 -6.77 -11.82 -14.19
CA ALA A 80 -6.01 -10.66 -13.72
C ALA A 80 -5.33 -10.93 -12.36
N VAL A 81 -6.02 -11.64 -11.45
CA VAL A 81 -5.46 -12.06 -10.16
C VAL A 81 -4.36 -13.10 -10.35
N THR A 82 -4.63 -14.14 -11.13
CA THR A 82 -3.69 -15.26 -11.31
C THR A 82 -2.38 -14.85 -11.98
N ARG A 83 -2.41 -13.91 -12.95
CA ARG A 83 -1.19 -13.33 -13.53
C ARG A 83 -0.31 -12.62 -12.50
N GLN A 84 -0.93 -11.90 -11.57
CA GLN A 84 -0.19 -11.18 -10.53
C GLN A 84 0.39 -12.10 -9.46
N LEU A 85 -0.34 -13.15 -9.08
CA LEU A 85 0.18 -14.22 -8.24
C LEU A 85 1.37 -14.93 -8.92
N ALA A 86 1.31 -15.14 -10.24
CA ALA A 86 2.43 -15.71 -11.00
C ALA A 86 3.65 -14.78 -11.03
N LEU A 87 3.45 -13.46 -11.21
CA LEU A 87 4.54 -12.48 -11.14
C LEU A 87 5.23 -12.48 -9.77
N MET A 88 4.46 -12.46 -8.67
CA MET A 88 5.01 -12.51 -7.31
C MET A 88 5.77 -13.81 -7.06
N ARG A 89 5.26 -14.95 -7.54
CA ARG A 89 5.97 -16.24 -7.45
C ARG A 89 7.30 -16.19 -8.19
N ALA A 90 7.31 -15.67 -9.42
CA ALA A 90 8.53 -15.50 -10.20
C ALA A 90 9.53 -14.54 -9.52
N ALA A 91 9.04 -13.48 -8.86
CA ALA A 91 9.89 -12.57 -8.10
C ALA A 91 10.58 -13.26 -6.91
N PHE A 92 9.84 -14.07 -6.14
CA PHE A 92 10.43 -14.88 -5.07
C PHE A 92 11.43 -15.92 -5.58
N GLU A 93 11.11 -16.62 -6.68
CA GLU A 93 12.01 -17.59 -7.32
C GLU A 93 13.30 -16.93 -7.85
N ALA A 94 13.20 -15.70 -8.35
CA ALA A 94 14.35 -14.91 -8.81
C ALA A 94 15.19 -14.32 -7.65
N GLY A 95 14.76 -14.46 -6.39
CA GLY A 95 15.44 -13.86 -5.24
C GLY A 95 15.26 -12.34 -5.13
N LEU A 96 14.24 -11.79 -5.79
CA LEU A 96 14.02 -10.35 -5.85
C LEU A 96 13.48 -9.82 -4.52
N ALA A 97 13.91 -8.62 -4.16
CA ALA A 97 13.33 -7.85 -3.07
C ALA A 97 12.02 -7.19 -3.52
N VAL A 98 10.95 -7.37 -2.77
CA VAL A 98 9.63 -6.87 -3.12
C VAL A 98 9.08 -5.96 -2.03
N PHE A 99 8.49 -4.83 -2.42
CA PHE A 99 7.67 -4.01 -1.55
C PHE A 99 6.21 -3.99 -2.04
N GLY A 100 5.26 -3.80 -1.14
CA GLY A 100 3.90 -3.47 -1.58
C GLY A 100 2.98 -2.99 -0.47
N SER A 101 2.00 -2.17 -0.87
CA SER A 101 0.90 -1.74 -0.03
C SER A 101 -0.38 -2.49 -0.38
N CYS A 102 -1.22 -2.74 0.63
CA CYS A 102 -2.57 -3.32 0.48
C CYS A 102 -2.60 -4.61 -0.36
N TRP A 103 -3.00 -4.51 -1.63
CA TRP A 103 -3.01 -5.62 -2.59
C TRP A 103 -1.67 -6.35 -2.69
N GLY A 104 -0.53 -5.64 -2.66
CA GLY A 104 0.79 -6.25 -2.67
C GLY A 104 1.01 -7.22 -1.52
N VAL A 105 0.54 -6.87 -0.31
CA VAL A 105 0.61 -7.73 0.88
C VAL A 105 -0.25 -8.97 0.70
N GLN A 106 -1.46 -8.81 0.15
CA GLN A 106 -2.38 -9.93 -0.09
C GLN A 106 -1.82 -10.91 -1.11
N VAL A 107 -1.25 -10.41 -2.21
CA VAL A 107 -0.60 -11.22 -3.26
C VAL A 107 0.60 -11.96 -2.69
N ALA A 108 1.50 -11.27 -1.98
CA ALA A 108 2.68 -11.88 -1.38
C ALA A 108 2.32 -12.97 -0.38
N ALA A 109 1.41 -12.67 0.56
CA ALA A 109 0.96 -13.62 1.55
C ALA A 109 0.30 -14.84 0.93
N THR A 110 -0.58 -14.65 -0.06
CA THR A 110 -1.26 -15.76 -0.75
C THR A 110 -0.26 -16.68 -1.45
N VAL A 111 0.73 -16.12 -2.17
CA VAL A 111 1.77 -16.91 -2.84
C VAL A 111 2.62 -17.70 -1.85
N ALA A 112 2.87 -17.14 -0.66
CA ALA A 112 3.64 -17.75 0.41
C ALA A 112 2.84 -18.70 1.32
N GLY A 113 1.54 -18.91 1.03
CA GLY A 113 0.70 -19.86 1.77
C GLY A 113 -0.05 -19.28 2.97
N GLY A 114 -0.20 -17.95 3.04
CA GLY A 114 -1.11 -17.25 3.95
C GLY A 114 -2.52 -17.13 3.37
N HIS A 115 -3.42 -16.49 4.12
CA HIS A 115 -4.82 -16.34 3.72
C HIS A 115 -5.26 -14.87 3.72
N ALA A 116 -5.69 -14.38 2.55
CA ALA A 116 -6.31 -13.08 2.38
C ALA A 116 -7.81 -13.22 2.10
N ALA A 117 -8.62 -12.43 2.80
CA ALA A 117 -10.07 -12.38 2.66
C ALA A 117 -10.63 -11.06 3.19
N ALA A 118 -11.95 -10.86 3.05
CA ALA A 118 -12.66 -9.75 3.67
C ALA A 118 -12.40 -9.72 5.19
N ASN A 119 -12.06 -8.55 5.74
CA ASN A 119 -11.78 -8.42 7.16
C ASN A 119 -13.07 -8.62 7.98
N PRO A 120 -13.15 -9.63 8.86
CA PRO A 120 -14.34 -9.87 9.68
C PRO A 120 -14.64 -8.74 10.66
N ARG A 121 -13.67 -7.85 10.93
CA ARG A 121 -13.87 -6.65 11.76
C ARG A 121 -14.36 -5.44 10.96
N GLY A 122 -14.51 -5.56 9.65
CA GLY A 122 -14.90 -4.49 8.74
C GLY A 122 -13.70 -3.80 8.07
N PRO A 123 -14.00 -2.92 7.10
CA PRO A 123 -12.98 -2.21 6.33
C PRO A 123 -12.36 -1.05 7.13
N GLU A 124 -11.23 -0.54 6.65
CA GLU A 124 -10.68 0.76 7.05
C GLU A 124 -10.69 1.67 5.82
N TYR A 125 -11.38 2.82 5.92
CA TYR A 125 -11.46 3.84 4.89
C TYR A 125 -11.08 5.21 5.45
N GLY A 126 -10.12 5.87 4.80
CA GLY A 126 -9.51 7.10 5.26
C GLY A 126 -8.21 6.79 6.00
N PHE A 127 -8.29 6.25 7.22
CA PHE A 127 -7.10 6.03 8.04
C PHE A 127 -7.16 4.72 8.83
N ALA A 128 -6.06 3.99 8.85
CA ALA A 128 -5.78 2.97 9.86
C ALA A 128 -5.24 3.66 11.11
N ARG A 129 -5.91 3.42 12.24
CA ARG A 129 -5.69 4.17 13.49
C ARG A 129 -4.93 3.36 14.52
N ALA A 130 -4.12 4.05 15.34
CA ALA A 130 -3.40 3.50 16.48
C ALA A 130 -2.66 2.21 16.11
N ILE A 131 -1.97 2.22 14.98
CA ILE A 131 -1.08 1.14 14.56
C ILE A 131 0.03 1.06 15.59
N THR A 132 0.32 -0.13 16.07
CA THR A 132 1.36 -0.40 17.05
C THR A 132 2.30 -1.49 16.55
N PRO A 133 3.62 -1.35 16.75
CA PRO A 133 4.56 -2.36 16.33
C PRO A 133 4.47 -3.58 17.28
N THR A 134 4.61 -4.77 16.70
CA THR A 134 4.84 -6.01 17.46
C THR A 134 6.23 -6.00 18.10
N GLU A 135 6.56 -7.02 18.88
CA GLU A 135 7.91 -7.14 19.45
C GLU A 135 8.97 -7.23 18.34
N GLU A 136 8.72 -8.05 17.31
CA GLU A 136 9.55 -8.14 16.11
C GLU A 136 9.61 -6.82 15.34
N GLY A 137 8.47 -6.12 15.23
CA GLY A 137 8.37 -4.85 14.51
C GLY A 137 9.18 -3.71 15.10
N ARG A 138 9.31 -3.64 16.44
CA ARG A 138 10.01 -2.55 17.14
C ARG A 138 11.46 -2.36 16.72
N THR A 139 12.10 -3.43 16.28
CA THR A 139 13.51 -3.42 15.86
C THR A 139 13.68 -3.68 14.36
N HIS A 140 12.59 -3.88 13.63
CA HIS A 140 12.64 -4.24 12.22
C HIS A 140 12.97 -3.01 11.35
N PRO A 141 13.92 -3.12 10.38
CA PRO A 141 14.33 -1.99 9.55
C PRO A 141 13.19 -1.32 8.77
N LEU A 142 12.18 -2.08 8.34
CA LEU A 142 10.98 -1.53 7.69
C LEU A 142 10.34 -0.38 8.49
N LEU A 143 10.22 -0.55 9.81
CA LEU A 143 9.55 0.40 10.71
C LEU A 143 10.53 1.36 11.40
N ALA A 144 11.78 1.43 10.94
CA ALA A 144 12.80 2.27 11.53
C ALA A 144 12.32 3.74 11.58
N GLY A 145 12.35 4.31 12.79
CA GLY A 145 11.94 5.68 13.07
C GLY A 145 10.43 5.90 13.27
N ARG A 146 9.58 4.86 13.14
CA ARG A 146 8.17 4.96 13.56
C ARG A 146 8.06 5.15 15.08
N PRO A 147 7.10 5.95 15.56
CA PRO A 147 6.81 6.08 16.99
C PRO A 147 6.15 4.82 17.55
N ALA A 148 5.94 4.79 18.87
CA ALA A 148 5.28 3.67 19.56
C ALA A 148 3.85 3.40 19.05
N THR A 149 3.19 4.42 18.52
CA THR A 149 1.90 4.30 17.85
C THR A 149 1.76 5.37 16.77
N TRP A 150 1.16 5.04 15.63
CA TRP A 150 0.93 5.98 14.54
C TRP A 150 -0.40 5.71 13.81
N ASP A 151 -0.80 6.67 12.99
CA ASP A 151 -1.89 6.55 12.04
C ASP A 151 -1.33 6.60 10.61
N ALA A 152 -2.03 6.01 9.65
CA ALA A 152 -1.64 6.06 8.24
C ALA A 152 -2.88 6.04 7.32
N PRO A 153 -2.81 6.56 6.09
CA PRO A 153 -3.88 6.40 5.09
C PRO A 153 -4.24 4.93 4.87
N ALA A 154 -5.52 4.62 4.80
CA ALA A 154 -5.99 3.25 4.56
C ALA A 154 -7.29 3.23 3.76
N ILE A 155 -7.34 2.36 2.75
CA ILE A 155 -8.54 2.05 1.95
C ILE A 155 -8.49 0.56 1.63
N HIS A 156 -9.17 -0.25 2.43
CA HIS A 156 -9.26 -1.69 2.18
C HIS A 156 -10.49 -2.34 2.84
N SER A 157 -11.07 -3.32 2.14
CA SER A 157 -12.05 -4.26 2.70
C SER A 157 -11.44 -5.62 3.02
N ASP A 158 -10.48 -6.04 2.21
CA ASP A 158 -9.80 -7.31 2.32
C ASP A 158 -8.44 -7.10 2.99
N ALA A 159 -7.97 -8.12 3.69
CA ALA A 159 -6.70 -8.11 4.36
C ALA A 159 -6.15 -9.53 4.49
N VAL A 160 -4.86 -9.64 4.80
CA VAL A 160 -4.28 -10.91 5.24
C VAL A 160 -4.79 -11.18 6.66
N LEU A 161 -5.54 -12.27 6.81
CA LEU A 161 -6.11 -12.70 8.09
C LEU A 161 -5.20 -13.72 8.79
N GLU A 162 -4.52 -14.54 8.00
CA GLU A 162 -3.55 -15.53 8.48
C GLU A 162 -2.20 -15.28 7.77
N PRO A 163 -1.12 -15.00 8.50
CA PRO A 163 0.18 -14.79 7.89
C PRO A 163 0.69 -16.12 7.29
N PRO A 164 1.49 -16.06 6.21
CA PRO A 164 2.14 -17.26 5.69
C PRO A 164 3.13 -17.84 6.72
N PRO A 165 3.42 -19.15 6.66
CA PRO A 165 4.38 -19.78 7.56
C PRO A 165 5.74 -19.08 7.55
N GLY A 166 6.26 -18.75 8.75
CA GLY A 166 7.58 -18.12 8.91
C GLY A 166 7.63 -16.62 8.62
N ALA A 167 6.52 -15.98 8.27
CA ALA A 167 6.47 -14.52 8.17
C ALA A 167 6.57 -13.85 9.55
N ARG A 168 7.12 -12.63 9.56
CA ARG A 168 7.16 -11.77 10.74
C ARG A 168 6.07 -10.72 10.61
N VAL A 169 5.07 -10.77 11.47
CA VAL A 169 4.09 -9.69 11.61
C VAL A 169 4.76 -8.57 12.39
N LEU A 170 4.79 -7.36 11.81
CA LEU A 170 5.57 -6.23 12.30
C LEU A 170 4.71 -5.18 12.98
N ALA A 171 3.45 -5.04 12.58
CA ALA A 171 2.53 -4.10 13.21
C ALA A 171 1.09 -4.56 13.07
N GLY A 172 0.24 -4.09 13.96
CA GLY A 172 -1.20 -4.30 13.93
C GLY A 172 -1.95 -3.19 14.66
N ASN A 173 -3.26 -3.17 14.49
CA ASN A 173 -4.16 -2.32 15.27
C ASN A 173 -5.41 -3.12 15.71
N ARG A 174 -6.40 -2.42 16.26
CA ARG A 174 -7.65 -3.04 16.70
C ARG A 174 -8.43 -3.68 15.54
N MET A 175 -8.38 -3.10 14.34
CA MET A 175 -9.15 -3.54 13.18
C MET A 175 -8.48 -4.72 12.47
N LEU A 176 -7.15 -4.76 12.45
CA LEU A 176 -6.38 -5.77 11.73
C LEU A 176 -5.07 -6.06 12.44
N GLY A 177 -4.80 -7.34 12.67
CA GLY A 177 -3.56 -7.80 13.34
C GLY A 177 -2.30 -7.69 12.48
N ILE A 178 -2.45 -7.59 11.15
CA ILE A 178 -1.36 -7.60 10.17
C ILE A 178 -1.40 -6.31 9.35
N GLN A 179 -0.97 -5.21 9.97
CA GLN A 179 -0.82 -3.91 9.31
C GLN A 179 0.52 -3.76 8.60
N ALA A 180 1.56 -4.48 9.06
CA ALA A 180 2.85 -4.57 8.38
C ALA A 180 3.45 -5.96 8.53
N ILE A 181 4.15 -6.46 7.51
CA ILE A 181 4.66 -7.84 7.49
C ILE A 181 5.96 -7.96 6.68
N GLU A 182 6.87 -8.80 7.14
CA GLU A 182 7.99 -9.36 6.36
C GLU A 182 7.64 -10.81 5.99
N ILE A 183 7.81 -11.16 4.72
CA ILE A 183 7.66 -12.52 4.20
C ILE A 183 8.96 -12.92 3.53
N ARG A 184 9.47 -14.11 3.82
CA ARG A 184 10.64 -14.69 3.15
C ARG A 184 10.24 -15.98 2.45
N GLN A 185 10.58 -16.10 1.17
CA GLN A 185 10.20 -17.24 0.35
C GLN A 185 11.36 -17.58 -0.60
N GLY A 186 11.98 -18.75 -0.42
CA GLY A 186 13.17 -19.12 -1.18
C GLY A 186 14.31 -18.13 -0.94
N SER A 187 14.89 -17.60 -2.02
CA SER A 187 15.91 -16.54 -1.98
C SER A 187 15.32 -15.13 -1.93
N GLY A 188 14.02 -14.98 -2.16
CA GLY A 188 13.35 -13.68 -2.22
C GLY A 188 12.75 -13.26 -0.89
N TRP A 189 12.42 -11.98 -0.79
CA TRP A 189 11.77 -11.41 0.39
C TRP A 189 10.81 -10.29 0.02
N PHE A 190 9.79 -10.12 0.84
CA PHE A 190 8.77 -9.09 0.70
C PHE A 190 8.64 -8.32 2.01
N TRP A 191 8.60 -7.00 1.92
CA TRP A 191 8.14 -6.11 2.98
C TRP A 191 6.88 -5.39 2.53
N GLY A 192 5.93 -5.17 3.42
CA GLY A 192 4.75 -4.40 3.04
C GLY A 192 3.86 -4.00 4.18
N THR A 193 2.90 -3.17 3.82
CA THR A 193 1.93 -2.55 4.73
C THR A 193 0.52 -2.74 4.20
N GLN A 194 -0.45 -3.04 5.05
CA GLN A 194 -1.85 -3.04 4.62
C GLN A 194 -2.36 -1.61 4.40
N TYR A 195 -1.88 -0.67 5.21
CA TYR A 195 -2.05 0.77 5.00
C TYR A 195 -1.18 1.28 3.84
N HIS A 196 -1.41 2.53 3.44
CA HIS A 196 -0.87 3.16 2.25
C HIS A 196 0.09 4.32 2.58
N PRO A 197 1.39 4.04 2.83
CA PRO A 197 2.39 5.08 3.06
C PRO A 197 2.67 5.93 1.81
N GLU A 198 2.28 5.47 0.62
CA GLU A 198 2.45 6.17 -0.66
C GLU A 198 1.41 7.27 -0.90
N LEU A 199 0.21 7.16 -0.30
CA LEU A 199 -0.90 8.02 -0.68
C LEU A 199 -0.74 9.43 -0.10
N ASP A 200 -0.89 10.42 -0.96
CA ASP A 200 -1.14 11.80 -0.55
C ASP A 200 -2.62 11.99 -0.19
N LEU A 201 -2.95 13.02 0.58
CA LEU A 201 -4.30 13.19 1.13
C LEU A 201 -5.32 13.58 0.06
N ASP A 202 -4.91 14.30 -0.99
CA ASP A 202 -5.77 14.55 -2.16
C ASP A 202 -6.12 13.27 -2.91
N GLU A 203 -5.16 12.34 -3.02
CA GLU A 203 -5.37 11.04 -3.66
C GLU A 203 -6.26 10.13 -2.79
N LEU A 204 -6.03 10.13 -1.47
CA LEU A 204 -6.89 9.47 -0.50
C LEU A 204 -8.33 10.01 -0.59
N ALA A 205 -8.51 11.33 -0.69
CA ALA A 205 -9.82 11.96 -0.86
C ALA A 205 -10.53 11.54 -2.16
N ALA A 206 -9.80 11.47 -3.28
CA ALA A 206 -10.34 10.98 -4.54
C ALA A 206 -10.76 9.50 -4.44
N MET A 207 -9.94 8.67 -3.81
CA MET A 207 -10.24 7.25 -3.61
C MET A 207 -11.44 7.04 -2.66
N LEU A 208 -11.59 7.86 -1.61
CA LEU A 208 -12.79 7.82 -0.76
C LEU A 208 -14.08 8.02 -1.57
N ARG A 209 -14.06 8.93 -2.56
CA ARG A 209 -15.22 9.15 -3.45
C ARG A 209 -15.47 7.96 -4.37
N LEU A 210 -14.42 7.30 -4.87
CA LEU A 210 -14.56 6.09 -5.67
C LEU A 210 -15.12 4.90 -4.87
N CYS A 211 -14.92 4.90 -3.55
CA CYS A 211 -15.39 3.85 -2.65
C CYS A 211 -16.69 4.22 -1.91
N ASP A 212 -17.39 5.29 -2.28
CA ASP A 212 -18.52 5.85 -1.53
C ASP A 212 -19.60 4.83 -1.16
N THR A 213 -19.97 3.99 -2.12
CA THR A 213 -21.00 2.97 -2.00
C THR A 213 -20.55 1.92 -0.99
N GLY A 214 -19.31 1.45 -1.10
CA GLY A 214 -18.75 0.48 -0.16
C GLY A 214 -18.58 1.03 1.27
N ILE A 215 -18.31 2.33 1.40
CA ILE A 215 -18.22 3.01 2.71
C ILE A 215 -19.60 3.09 3.38
N VAL A 216 -20.64 3.44 2.61
CA VAL A 216 -22.02 3.50 3.10
C VAL A 216 -22.55 2.11 3.45
N GLU A 217 -22.32 1.11 2.59
CA GLU A 217 -22.72 -0.28 2.84
C GLU A 217 -22.02 -0.87 4.08
N ALA A 218 -20.79 -0.44 4.37
CA ALA A 218 -20.06 -0.80 5.58
C ALA A 218 -20.56 -0.08 6.85
N GLY A 219 -21.50 0.86 6.73
CA GLY A 219 -22.02 1.65 7.85
C GLY A 219 -21.05 2.69 8.39
N LEU A 220 -20.03 3.07 7.60
CA LEU A 220 -19.03 4.06 7.99
C LEU A 220 -19.40 5.50 7.61
N ALA A 221 -20.42 5.66 6.76
CA ALA A 221 -21.03 6.94 6.45
C ALA A 221 -22.53 6.76 6.21
N GLU A 222 -23.33 7.81 6.49
CA GLU A 222 -24.78 7.77 6.33
C GLU A 222 -25.23 7.84 4.87
N SER A 223 -24.41 8.43 3.99
CA SER A 223 -24.72 8.64 2.58
C SER A 223 -23.46 8.93 1.75
N PRO A 224 -23.52 8.79 0.42
CA PRO A 224 -22.44 9.23 -0.46
C PRO A 224 -22.08 10.71 -0.30
N GLN A 225 -23.06 11.55 0.04
CA GLN A 225 -22.83 12.98 0.31
C GLN A 225 -21.99 13.18 1.59
N ALA A 226 -22.20 12.36 2.63
CA ALA A 226 -21.37 12.39 3.82
C ALA A 226 -19.93 11.93 3.53
N VAL A 227 -19.76 10.92 2.66
CA VAL A 227 -18.42 10.50 2.17
C VAL A 227 -17.74 11.64 1.42
N ALA A 228 -18.46 12.31 0.52
CA ALA A 228 -17.92 13.44 -0.24
C ALA A 228 -17.49 14.60 0.66
N ALA A 229 -18.29 14.94 1.67
CA ALA A 229 -17.94 15.97 2.65
C ALA A 229 -16.71 15.58 3.47
N TYR A 230 -16.60 14.33 3.89
CA TYR A 230 -15.41 13.84 4.57
C TYR A 230 -14.17 13.90 3.65
N ALA A 231 -14.30 13.49 2.39
CA ALA A 231 -13.22 13.59 1.41
C ALA A 231 -12.79 15.05 1.16
N ASP A 232 -13.71 16.02 1.17
CA ASP A 232 -13.38 17.45 1.10
C ASP A 232 -12.53 17.90 2.30
N GLU A 233 -12.87 17.44 3.51
CA GLU A 233 -12.09 17.71 4.72
C GLU A 233 -10.69 17.08 4.64
N ILE A 234 -10.56 15.87 4.09
CA ILE A 234 -9.26 15.19 3.93
C ILE A 234 -8.36 15.91 2.93
N ALA A 235 -8.88 16.32 1.77
CA ALA A 235 -8.11 17.11 0.81
C ALA A 235 -7.64 18.45 1.43
N ALA A 236 -8.52 19.09 2.22
CA ALA A 236 -8.20 20.35 2.88
C ALA A 236 -7.09 20.24 3.96
N LEU A 237 -6.73 19.02 4.42
CA LEU A 237 -5.60 18.83 5.34
C LEU A 237 -4.23 19.18 4.73
N GLN A 238 -4.09 19.13 3.39
CA GLN A 238 -2.88 19.58 2.69
C GLN A 238 -3.06 20.94 1.99
N GLY A 239 -4.17 21.64 2.26
CA GLY A 239 -4.48 22.92 1.64
C GLY A 239 -3.55 24.06 2.08
N SER A 240 -3.54 25.14 1.29
CA SER A 240 -2.74 26.35 1.56
C SER A 240 -3.25 27.17 2.75
N ASP A 241 -4.48 26.95 3.21
CA ASP A 241 -4.99 27.53 4.46
C ASP A 241 -4.53 26.68 5.66
N HIS A 242 -3.35 27.00 6.17
CA HIS A 242 -2.73 26.28 7.28
C HIS A 242 -3.55 26.33 8.59
N GLU A 243 -4.36 27.38 8.81
CA GLU A 243 -5.17 27.49 10.03
C GLU A 243 -6.39 26.57 9.93
N ALA A 244 -7.04 26.51 8.77
CA ALA A 244 -8.10 25.54 8.49
C ALA A 244 -7.58 24.10 8.57
N ALA A 245 -6.44 23.80 7.92
CA ALA A 245 -5.81 22.49 7.98
C ALA A 245 -5.51 22.06 9.43
N ARG A 246 -4.99 22.98 10.27
CA ARG A 246 -4.74 22.70 11.69
C ARG A 246 -6.03 22.37 12.46
N ARG A 247 -7.13 23.09 12.21
CA ARG A 247 -8.43 22.81 12.86
C ARG A 247 -8.97 21.44 12.45
N LEU A 248 -8.86 21.09 11.17
CA LEU A 248 -9.25 19.79 10.65
C LEU A 248 -8.38 18.67 11.23
N ALA A 249 -7.06 18.84 11.27
CA ALA A 249 -6.15 17.89 11.87
C ALA A 249 -6.50 17.61 13.34
N TRP A 250 -6.79 18.66 14.12
CA TRP A 250 -7.25 18.49 15.49
C TRP A 250 -8.60 17.77 15.57
N ARG A 251 -9.58 18.15 14.73
CA ARG A 251 -10.91 17.52 14.68
C ARG A 251 -10.85 16.03 14.38
N HIS A 252 -10.02 15.63 13.42
CA HIS A 252 -9.86 14.24 13.01
C HIS A 252 -8.82 13.48 13.84
N GLY A 253 -8.15 14.13 14.80
CA GLY A 253 -7.05 13.52 15.55
C GLY A 253 -5.90 13.05 14.66
N ILE A 254 -5.58 13.80 13.62
CA ILE A 254 -4.55 13.46 12.63
C ILE A 254 -3.25 14.17 13.01
N GLY A 255 -2.18 13.38 13.11
CA GLY A 255 -0.86 13.84 13.54
C GLY A 255 0.19 13.90 12.41
N PRO A 256 1.43 14.25 12.76
CA PRO A 256 2.55 14.39 11.83
C PRO A 256 2.81 13.15 10.96
N GLU A 257 2.65 11.95 11.51
CA GLU A 257 2.86 10.68 10.79
C GLU A 257 1.94 10.50 9.57
N VAL A 258 0.84 11.27 9.51
CA VAL A 258 -0.05 11.35 8.35
C VAL A 258 0.15 12.66 7.57
N LEU A 259 0.39 13.79 8.22
CA LEU A 259 0.44 15.10 7.53
C LEU A 259 1.77 15.33 6.79
N GLU A 260 2.88 14.91 7.36
CA GLU A 260 4.22 15.14 6.83
C GLU A 260 4.62 13.99 5.91
N ALA A 261 4.90 14.31 4.63
CA ALA A 261 5.17 13.29 3.61
C ALA A 261 6.37 12.39 3.98
N ASP A 262 7.46 12.97 4.50
CA ASP A 262 8.65 12.21 4.88
C ASP A 262 8.37 11.22 6.02
N LEU A 263 7.52 11.58 6.96
CA LEU A 263 7.10 10.70 8.05
C LEU A 263 6.13 9.62 7.55
N ARG A 264 5.20 10.01 6.68
CA ARG A 264 4.20 9.10 6.08
C ARG A 264 4.85 8.01 5.24
N ARG A 265 5.88 8.36 4.45
CA ARG A 265 6.53 7.51 3.44
C ARG A 265 7.72 6.69 3.99
N ARG A 266 7.94 6.66 5.32
CA ARG A 266 9.10 6.02 5.97
C ARG A 266 9.35 4.59 5.51
N GLU A 267 8.33 3.74 5.40
CA GLU A 267 8.49 2.33 5.01
C GLU A 267 9.07 2.19 3.60
N ILE A 268 8.65 3.04 2.68
CA ILE A 268 9.15 3.05 1.30
C ILE A 268 10.62 3.50 1.32
N GLY A 269 10.94 4.58 2.04
CA GLY A 269 12.32 5.06 2.18
C GLY A 269 13.24 3.99 2.81
N ASN A 270 12.77 3.31 3.85
CA ASN A 270 13.50 2.24 4.52
C ASN A 270 13.73 1.03 3.58
N PHE A 271 12.75 0.68 2.76
CA PHE A 271 12.91 -0.35 1.72
C PHE A 271 13.95 0.06 0.67
N LEU A 272 13.88 1.28 0.12
CA LEU A 272 14.85 1.77 -0.87
C LEU A 272 16.28 1.84 -0.31
N ASN A 273 16.42 2.27 0.95
CA ASN A 273 17.70 2.26 1.65
C ASN A 273 18.24 0.84 1.78
N ARG A 274 17.39 -0.13 2.13
CA ARG A 274 17.77 -1.55 2.25
C ARG A 274 18.29 -2.14 0.95
N LEU A 275 17.69 -1.77 -0.19
CA LEU A 275 18.17 -2.16 -1.52
C LEU A 275 19.55 -1.57 -1.82
N SER A 276 19.79 -0.34 -1.39
CA SER A 276 21.02 0.40 -1.69
C SER A 276 22.21 -0.05 -0.84
N THR A 277 21.98 -0.43 0.43
CA THR A 277 23.07 -0.81 1.36
C THR A 277 23.37 -2.31 1.36
N GLY A 278 22.44 -3.16 0.93
CA GLY A 278 22.61 -4.61 0.90
C GLY A 278 22.67 -5.29 2.29
N GLU A 279 22.60 -4.56 3.40
CA GLU A 279 22.80 -5.08 4.75
C GLU A 279 21.65 -5.99 5.26
N ALA A 280 21.92 -7.30 5.32
CA ALA A 280 21.07 -8.44 5.77
C ALA A 280 20.09 -8.14 6.92
#